data_AF-A0A537R7F5-F1
#
_entry.id   AF-A0A537R7F5-F1
#
_cell.length_a   1.000
_cell.length_b   1.000
_cell.length_c   1.000
_cell.angle_alpha   90.00
_cell.angle_beta   90.00
_cell.angle_gamma   90.00
#
_symmetry.space_group_name_H-M   'P 1'
#
loop_
_entity.id
_entity.type
_entity.pdbx_description
1 polymer ?
#
loop_
_entity_poly.entity_id
_entity_poly.type
_entity_poly.pdbx_seq_one_letter_code
_entity_poly.pdbx_strand_id
1 'polypeptide(L)'
;RQDNENLYLIYSDDLYTWDGGRAILQPKYPWEFVQIGSCGSPIELDDCWLLLTHGVGPVRKYSIGAVLLDKKDPSKVLARSREPLVRPEPAEREGYVPNVVYTCGAMRHRDQIILPYAVSDTFSNFATIKIADLMNCAETADSTSLAP
;
A
#
# COMPACT_ATOMS: atom_id res chain seq x y z
N ARG A 1 4.72 -1.79 -14.10
CA ARG A 1 3.64 -2.75 -13.78
C ARG A 1 3.77 -3.91 -14.76
N GLN A 2 3.80 -5.16 -14.30
CA GLN A 2 4.03 -6.32 -15.15
C GLN A 2 2.72 -6.88 -15.73
N ASP A 3 1.66 -6.95 -14.92
CA ASP A 3 0.35 -7.50 -15.29
C ASP A 3 -0.84 -6.55 -15.07
N ASN A 4 -0.58 -5.35 -14.55
CA ASN A 4 -1.55 -4.33 -14.16
C ASN A 4 -2.47 -4.68 -12.98
N GLU A 5 -2.22 -5.76 -12.25
CA GLU A 5 -3.07 -6.22 -11.15
C GLU A 5 -2.29 -6.43 -9.86
N ASN A 6 -1.13 -7.08 -9.95
CA ASN A 6 -0.35 -7.52 -8.80
C ASN A 6 0.81 -6.57 -8.50
N LEU A 7 1.31 -6.65 -7.27
CA LEU A 7 2.50 -5.92 -6.86
C LEU A 7 3.75 -6.79 -7.02
N TYR A 8 4.71 -6.28 -7.79
CA TYR A 8 5.96 -6.96 -8.08
C TYR A 8 7.14 -6.25 -7.42
N LEU A 9 8.08 -7.06 -6.94
CA LEU A 9 9.42 -6.63 -6.56
C LEU A 9 10.39 -6.96 -7.68
N ILE A 10 11.21 -5.98 -8.04
CA ILE A 10 12.26 -6.09 -9.05
C ILE A 10 13.55 -5.57 -8.42
N TYR A 11 14.64 -6.29 -8.64
CA TYR A 11 15.98 -5.91 -8.18
C TYR A 11 16.77 -5.36 -9.36
N SER A 12 17.71 -4.47 -9.06
CA SER A 12 18.64 -3.92 -10.02
C SER A 12 19.97 -3.67 -9.32
N ASP A 13 21.07 -4.08 -9.96
CA ASP A 13 22.43 -3.85 -9.47
C ASP A 13 22.99 -2.49 -9.92
N ASP A 14 22.40 -1.87 -10.95
CA ASP A 14 22.91 -0.67 -11.62
C ASP A 14 21.90 0.50 -11.74
N LEU A 15 20.64 0.28 -11.37
CA LEU A 15 19.48 1.19 -11.52
C LEU A 15 19.04 1.50 -12.96
N TYR A 16 19.72 0.96 -13.97
CA TYR A 16 19.37 1.12 -15.39
C TYR A 16 18.65 -0.12 -15.94
N THR A 17 19.04 -1.29 -15.46
CA THR A 17 18.56 -2.59 -15.91
C THR A 17 17.62 -3.16 -14.86
N TRP A 18 16.38 -3.47 -15.26
CA TRP A 18 15.32 -3.96 -14.39
C TRP A 18 14.64 -5.15 -15.07
N ASP A 19 15.20 -6.35 -14.88
CA ASP A 19 14.75 -7.56 -15.55
C ASP A 19 14.06 -8.54 -14.60
N GLY A 20 12.94 -9.09 -15.05
CA GLY A 20 12.14 -10.03 -14.26
C GLY A 20 11.49 -9.35 -13.05
N GLY A 21 10.40 -9.93 -12.55
CA GLY A 21 9.76 -9.43 -11.34
C GLY A 21 9.12 -10.58 -10.59
N ARG A 22 9.28 -10.58 -9.26
CA ARG A 22 8.59 -11.52 -8.39
C ARG A 22 7.32 -10.87 -7.87
N ALA A 23 6.17 -11.49 -8.11
CA ALA A 23 4.94 -11.09 -7.46
C ALA A 23 5.09 -11.30 -5.95
N ILE A 24 4.91 -10.24 -5.16
CA ILE A 24 4.96 -10.28 -3.69
C ILE A 24 3.58 -10.11 -3.07
N LEU A 25 2.64 -9.49 -3.78
CA LEU A 25 1.25 -9.36 -3.35
C LEU A 25 0.30 -9.49 -4.53
N GLN A 26 -0.82 -10.18 -4.27
CA GLN A 26 -1.98 -10.25 -5.14
C GLN A 26 -3.22 -9.74 -4.39
N PRO A 27 -4.22 -9.17 -5.09
CA PRO A 27 -5.54 -8.87 -4.54
C PRO A 27 -6.09 -10.00 -3.67
N LYS A 28 -6.40 -9.73 -2.39
CA LYS A 28 -7.04 -10.70 -1.48
C LYS A 28 -8.33 -10.17 -0.89
N TYR A 29 -8.37 -8.90 -0.51
CA TYR A 29 -9.53 -8.31 0.17
C TYR A 29 -10.47 -7.56 -0.78
N PRO A 30 -11.76 -7.40 -0.45
CA PRO A 30 -12.74 -6.76 -1.32
C PRO A 30 -12.34 -5.34 -1.76
N TRP A 31 -11.69 -4.57 -0.90
CA TRP A 31 -11.29 -3.19 -1.20
C TRP A 31 -10.10 -3.09 -2.17
N GLU A 32 -9.40 -4.19 -2.40
CA GLU A 32 -8.25 -4.29 -3.31
C GLU A 32 -8.45 -5.32 -4.43
N PHE A 33 -9.68 -5.82 -4.60
CA PHE A 33 -10.00 -6.99 -5.43
C PHE A 33 -9.62 -6.86 -6.91
N VAL A 34 -9.58 -5.65 -7.46
CA VAL A 34 -9.30 -5.42 -8.89
C VAL A 34 -7.81 -5.28 -9.16
N GLN A 35 -7.10 -4.46 -8.37
CA GLN A 35 -5.67 -4.23 -8.54
C GLN A 35 -5.07 -3.63 -7.26
N ILE A 36 -3.76 -3.85 -7.08
CA ILE A 36 -2.93 -3.23 -6.04
C ILE A 36 -1.78 -2.47 -6.71
N GLY A 37 -1.35 -1.37 -6.11
CA GLY A 37 -0.07 -0.76 -6.46
C GLY A 37 0.63 -0.10 -5.27
N SER A 38 1.94 0.11 -5.42
CA SER A 38 2.72 0.87 -4.45
C SER A 38 2.34 2.35 -4.52
N CYS A 39 2.25 2.98 -3.34
CA CYS A 39 2.04 4.42 -3.18
C CYS A 39 3.32 5.21 -2.96
N GLY A 40 4.50 4.62 -3.16
CA GLY A 40 5.78 5.31 -3.03
C GLY A 40 6.88 4.44 -2.44
N SER A 41 7.95 5.07 -1.98
CA SER A 41 9.05 4.38 -1.32
C SER A 41 8.60 3.76 0.02
N PRO A 42 9.04 2.53 0.33
CA PRO A 42 8.85 1.96 1.66
C PRO A 42 9.49 2.84 2.74
N ILE A 43 8.84 2.89 3.90
CA ILE A 43 9.28 3.66 5.07
C ILE A 43 9.96 2.71 6.05
N GLU A 44 11.15 3.10 6.48
CA GLU A 44 11.93 2.37 7.48
C GLU A 44 11.27 2.45 8.87
N LEU A 45 10.81 1.31 9.37
CA LEU A 45 10.45 1.09 10.78
C LEU A 45 11.57 0.30 11.49
N ASP A 46 11.45 0.19 12.80
CA ASP A 46 12.52 -0.39 13.64
C ASP A 46 12.77 -1.86 13.29
N ASP A 47 11.70 -2.66 13.10
CA ASP A 47 11.80 -4.10 12.84
C ASP A 47 11.38 -4.53 11.43
N CYS A 48 10.88 -3.60 10.60
CA CYS A 48 10.32 -3.91 9.29
C CYS A 48 10.35 -2.71 8.33
N TRP A 49 9.87 -2.93 7.10
CA TRP A 49 9.52 -1.85 6.17
C TRP A 49 8.00 -1.70 6.12
N LEU A 50 7.53 -0.45 6.20
CA LEU A 50 6.15 -0.10 5.92
C LEU A 50 6.02 0.33 4.45
N LEU A 51 5.30 -0.44 3.66
CA LEU A 51 4.91 -0.08 2.30
C LEU A 51 3.44 0.33 2.28
N LEU A 52 3.17 1.57 1.87
CA LEU A 52 1.80 2.01 1.59
C LEU A 52 1.38 1.52 0.20
N THR A 53 0.15 1.04 0.10
CA THR A 53 -0.43 0.57 -1.15
C THR A 53 -1.75 1.27 -1.42
N HIS A 54 -2.12 1.37 -2.69
CA HIS A 54 -3.50 1.61 -3.08
C HIS A 54 -4.12 0.30 -3.55
N GLY A 55 -5.37 0.09 -3.20
CA GLY A 55 -6.21 -1.00 -3.69
C GLY A 55 -7.41 -0.43 -4.43
N VAL A 56 -7.83 -1.12 -5.49
CA VAL A 56 -9.05 -0.79 -6.22
C VAL A 56 -10.12 -1.84 -5.95
N GLY A 57 -11.21 -1.40 -5.34
CA GLY A 57 -12.36 -2.21 -5.04
C GLY A 57 -13.51 -2.02 -6.04
N PRO A 58 -14.72 -2.52 -5.68
CA PRO A 58 -15.93 -2.35 -6.48
C PRO A 58 -16.18 -0.89 -6.86
N VAL A 59 -16.72 -0.69 -8.06
CA VAL A 59 -17.06 0.66 -8.59
C VAL A 59 -15.83 1.58 -8.61
N ARG A 60 -14.65 1.02 -8.90
CA ARG A 60 -13.36 1.74 -8.97
C ARG A 60 -13.07 2.59 -7.73
N LYS A 61 -13.43 2.10 -6.54
CA LYS A 61 -13.08 2.78 -5.30
C LYS A 61 -11.60 2.57 -5.00
N TYR A 62 -10.81 3.65 -5.07
CA TYR A 62 -9.39 3.64 -4.66
C TYR A 62 -9.29 3.94 -3.18
N SER A 63 -8.64 3.06 -2.45
CA SER A 63 -8.39 3.20 -1.00
C SER A 63 -6.92 2.95 -0.71
N ILE A 64 -6.42 3.49 0.39
CA ILE A 64 -5.02 3.35 0.83
C ILE A 64 -4.96 2.29 1.94
N GLY A 65 -4.04 1.34 1.80
CA GLY A 65 -3.72 0.33 2.80
C GLY A 65 -2.23 0.32 3.15
N ALA A 66 -1.84 -0.67 3.95
CA ALA A 66 -0.46 -0.86 4.37
C ALA A 66 -0.03 -2.32 4.33
N VAL A 67 1.26 -2.50 4.05
CA VAL A 67 1.95 -3.77 3.97
C VAL A 67 3.23 -3.65 4.80
N LEU A 68 3.49 -4.63 5.65
CA LEU A 68 4.74 -4.76 6.38
C LEU A 68 5.62 -5.78 5.67
N LEU A 69 6.84 -5.41 5.32
CA LEU A 69 7.82 -6.28 4.67
C LEU A 69 9.01 -6.55 5.61
N ASP A 70 9.65 -7.70 5.46
CA ASP A 70 10.83 -8.06 6.24
C ASP A 70 11.97 -7.09 5.98
N LYS A 71 12.66 -6.69 7.05
CA LYS A 71 13.70 -5.68 7.03
C LYS A 71 14.89 -6.05 6.15
N LYS A 72 15.26 -7.33 6.17
CA LYS A 72 16.43 -7.89 5.49
C LYS A 72 16.08 -8.40 4.10
N ASP A 73 14.87 -8.89 3.92
CA ASP A 73 14.39 -9.47 2.67
C ASP A 73 13.00 -8.91 2.30
N PRO A 74 12.93 -7.81 1.54
CA PRO A 74 11.65 -7.17 1.20
C PRO A 74 10.73 -8.02 0.31
N SER A 75 11.20 -9.19 -0.16
CA SER A 75 10.34 -10.16 -0.85
C SER A 75 9.39 -10.89 0.10
N LYS A 76 9.64 -10.83 1.41
CA LYS A 76 8.80 -11.44 2.45
C LYS A 76 7.81 -10.43 2.99
N VAL A 77 6.53 -10.66 2.71
CA VAL A 77 5.43 -9.94 3.34
C VAL A 77 5.24 -10.49 4.75
N LEU A 78 5.42 -9.65 5.77
CA LEU A 78 5.18 -9.99 7.16
C LEU A 78 3.70 -9.87 7.50
N ALA A 79 3.05 -8.81 7.02
CA ALA A 79 1.65 -8.55 7.29
C ALA A 79 1.04 -7.58 6.26
N ARG A 80 -0.29 -7.53 6.17
CA ARG A 80 -1.01 -6.49 5.41
C ARG A 80 -2.35 -6.13 6.04
N SER A 81 -2.81 -4.90 5.81
CA SER A 81 -4.09 -4.40 6.32
C SER A 81 -5.28 -5.12 5.69
N ARG A 82 -6.18 -5.68 6.50
CA ARG A 82 -7.44 -6.31 6.02
C ARG A 82 -8.43 -5.28 5.47
N GLU A 83 -8.48 -4.13 6.13
CA GLU A 83 -9.33 -2.99 5.81
C GLU A 83 -8.45 -1.82 5.35
N PRO A 84 -8.97 -0.90 4.52
CA PRO A 84 -8.21 0.28 4.13
C PRO A 84 -7.96 1.20 5.33
N LEU A 85 -6.76 1.78 5.38
CA LEU A 85 -6.40 2.83 6.33
C LEU A 85 -7.15 4.14 6.02
N VAL A 86 -7.26 4.45 4.73
CA VAL A 86 -8.01 5.62 4.24
C VAL A 86 -8.91 5.18 3.10
N ARG A 87 -10.18 5.57 3.18
CA ARG A 87 -11.20 5.32 2.16
C ARG A 87 -11.89 6.63 1.83
N PRO A 88 -12.44 6.78 0.61
CA PRO A 88 -13.23 7.97 0.27
C PRO A 88 -14.53 7.99 1.10
N GLU A 89 -14.67 9.00 1.96
CA GLU A 89 -15.90 9.23 2.71
C GLU A 89 -17.03 9.73 1.78
N PRO A 90 -18.32 9.54 2.09
CA PRO A 90 -19.42 9.95 1.24
C PRO A 90 -19.37 11.42 0.77
N ALA A 91 -18.93 12.33 1.65
CA ALA A 91 -18.76 13.75 1.34
C ALA A 91 -17.56 14.04 0.41
N GLU A 92 -16.63 13.09 0.29
CA GLU A 92 -15.41 13.17 -0.54
C GLU A 92 -15.59 12.47 -1.89
N ARG A 93 -16.82 12.08 -2.25
CA ARG A 93 -17.13 11.40 -3.51
C ARG A 93 -17.46 12.36 -4.65
N GLU A 94 -17.47 13.65 -4.40
CA GLU A 94 -17.71 14.69 -5.40
C GLU A 94 -16.37 15.26 -5.88
N GLY A 95 -16.08 15.15 -7.19
CA GLY A 95 -14.83 15.63 -7.80
C GLY A 95 -14.62 15.06 -9.20
N TYR A 96 -13.48 15.38 -9.82
CA TYR A 96 -13.17 14.96 -11.20
C TYR A 96 -13.09 13.43 -11.34
N VAL A 97 -12.54 12.75 -10.33
CA VAL A 97 -12.61 11.29 -10.20
C VAL A 97 -13.26 10.92 -8.86
N PRO A 98 -14.55 10.53 -8.86
CA PRO A 98 -15.26 10.21 -7.64
C PRO A 98 -14.72 8.90 -7.02
N ASN A 99 -14.77 8.78 -5.69
CA ASN A 99 -14.34 7.59 -4.94
C ASN A 99 -12.83 7.30 -4.97
N VAL A 100 -12.00 8.34 -5.02
CA VAL A 100 -10.53 8.19 -5.04
C VAL A 100 -9.88 8.87 -3.86
N VAL A 101 -9.09 8.09 -3.10
CA VAL A 101 -8.01 8.61 -2.29
C VAL A 101 -6.69 7.99 -2.76
N TYR A 102 -5.63 8.80 -2.83
CA TYR A 102 -4.32 8.35 -3.29
C TYR A 102 -3.20 9.06 -2.54
N THR A 103 -2.08 8.38 -2.32
CA THR A 103 -0.88 8.99 -1.76
C THR A 103 0.34 8.64 -2.60
N CYS A 104 1.30 9.56 -2.64
CA CYS A 104 2.60 9.36 -3.27
C CYS A 104 3.72 9.12 -2.24
N GLY A 105 3.35 9.01 -0.95
CA GLY A 105 4.27 8.70 0.12
C GLY A 105 3.82 9.27 1.45
N ALA A 106 4.49 8.84 2.51
CA ALA A 106 4.30 9.34 3.85
C ALA A 106 5.65 9.50 4.56
N MET A 107 5.64 10.14 5.71
CA MET A 107 6.84 10.40 6.49
C MET A 107 6.69 9.83 7.90
N ARG A 108 7.69 9.09 8.36
CA ARG A 108 7.81 8.78 9.80
C ARG A 108 8.25 10.03 10.55
N HIS A 109 7.49 10.40 11.57
CA HIS A 109 7.88 11.40 12.56
C HIS A 109 7.67 10.83 13.96
N ARG A 110 8.78 10.49 14.62
CA ARG A 110 8.78 9.80 15.93
C ARG A 110 8.01 8.48 15.87
N ASP A 111 6.95 8.36 16.67
CA ASP A 111 6.05 7.21 16.80
C ASP A 111 4.85 7.27 15.84
N GLN A 112 4.86 8.20 14.88
CA GLN A 112 3.75 8.43 13.96
C GLN A 112 4.18 8.39 12.50
N ILE A 113 3.22 8.04 11.65
CA ILE A 113 3.24 8.23 10.21
C ILE A 113 2.38 9.43 9.87
N ILE A 114 2.99 10.41 9.21
CA ILE A 114 2.32 11.58 8.64
C ILE A 114 2.01 11.25 7.18
N LEU A 115 0.72 11.09 6.88
CA LEU A 115 0.21 10.61 5.60
C LEU A 115 -0.52 11.73 4.85
N PRO A 116 0.15 12.47 3.95
CA PRO A 116 -0.55 13.30 2.99
C PRO A 116 -1.23 12.44 1.93
N TYR A 117 -2.46 12.77 1.56
CA TYR A 117 -3.19 12.07 0.50
C TYR A 117 -4.06 13.03 -0.31
N ALA A 118 -4.19 12.76 -1.60
CA ALA A 118 -5.10 13.45 -2.50
C ALA A 118 -6.50 12.83 -2.42
N VAL A 119 -7.51 13.68 -2.56
CA VAL A 119 -8.92 13.31 -2.59
C VAL A 119 -9.50 13.75 -3.92
N SER A 120 -10.07 12.79 -4.66
CA SER A 120 -10.74 13.01 -5.95
C SER A 120 -9.99 13.89 -6.95
N ASP A 121 -8.66 13.77 -6.97
CA ASP A 121 -7.73 14.54 -7.81
C ASP A 121 -7.92 16.06 -7.74
N THR A 122 -8.47 16.57 -6.63
CA THR A 122 -8.88 17.98 -6.50
C THR A 122 -8.12 18.70 -5.40
N PHE A 123 -7.98 18.08 -4.23
CA PHE A 123 -7.29 18.69 -3.09
C PHE A 123 -6.50 17.63 -2.31
N SER A 124 -5.64 18.10 -1.41
CA SER A 124 -4.87 17.24 -0.52
C SER A 124 -5.33 17.42 0.92
N ASN A 125 -5.33 16.32 1.67
CA ASN A 125 -5.54 16.28 3.11
C ASN A 125 -4.38 15.51 3.76
N PHE A 126 -4.34 15.44 5.08
CA PHE A 126 -3.37 14.64 5.80
C PHE A 126 -4.03 13.86 6.94
N ALA A 127 -3.54 12.64 7.14
CA ALA A 127 -3.84 11.81 8.30
C ALA A 127 -2.57 11.61 9.13
N THR A 128 -2.75 11.33 10.42
CA THR A 128 -1.67 10.91 11.30
C THR A 128 -2.04 9.57 11.89
N ILE A 129 -1.09 8.63 11.89
CA ILE A 129 -1.33 7.25 12.33
C ILE A 129 -0.21 6.87 13.26
N LYS A 130 -0.53 6.34 14.45
CA LYS A 130 0.51 5.80 15.34
C LYS A 130 1.07 4.52 14.75
N ILE A 131 2.39 4.36 14.81
CA ILE A 131 3.06 3.15 14.31
C ILE A 131 2.54 1.91 15.06
N ALA A 132 2.31 2.00 16.37
CA ALA A 132 1.76 0.90 17.15
C ALA A 132 0.40 0.40 16.63
N ASP A 133 -0.47 1.32 16.19
CA ASP A 133 -1.79 0.96 15.64
C ASP A 133 -1.62 0.28 14.27
N LEU A 134 -0.70 0.75 13.42
CA LEU A 134 -0.39 0.10 12.14
C LEU A 134 0.11 -1.34 12.32
N MET A 135 0.95 -1.57 13.33
CA MET A 135 1.47 -2.91 13.64
C MET A 135 0.36 -3.87 14.10
N ASN A 136 -0.70 -3.36 14.72
CA ASN A 136 -1.85 -4.15 15.17
C ASN A 136 -2.91 -4.37 14.08
N CYS A 137 -3.04 -3.45 13.12
CA CYS A 137 -4.02 -3.55 12.04
C CYS A 137 -3.63 -4.54 10.93
N ALA A 138 -2.34 -4.87 10.82
CA ALA A 138 -1.85 -5.75 9.78
C ALA A 138 -1.92 -7.21 10.24
N GLU A 139 -2.65 -8.06 9.52
CA GLU A 139 -2.65 -9.50 9.79
C GLU A 139 -1.36 -10.13 9.28
N THR A 140 -0.74 -10.98 10.10
CA THR A 140 0.41 -11.79 9.69
C THR A 140 0.10 -12.53 8.41
N ALA A 141 0.99 -12.43 7.43
CA ALA A 141 0.86 -13.16 6.18
C ALA A 141 0.91 -14.66 6.45
N ASP A 142 -0.10 -15.40 5.98
CA ASP A 142 -0.07 -16.86 6.00
C ASP A 142 1.16 -17.35 5.22
N SER A 143 1.96 -18.22 5.84
CA SER A 143 3.16 -18.83 5.23
C SER A 143 2.87 -19.78 4.06
N THR A 144 1.65 -19.72 3.48
CA THR A 144 1.11 -20.76 2.61
C THR A 144 0.24 -20.14 1.51
N SER A 145 0.85 -19.44 0.56
CA SER A 145 0.38 -19.38 -0.83
C SER A 145 1.21 -18.35 -1.59
N LEU A 146 2.28 -18.81 -2.22
CA LEU A 146 2.80 -18.31 -3.49
C LEU A 146 3.90 -19.30 -3.89
N ALA A 147 3.43 -20.47 -4.32
CA ALA A 147 4.14 -21.45 -5.12
C ALA A 147 3.27 -21.68 -6.38
N PRO A 148 3.85 -22.00 -7.55
CA PRO A 148 5.13 -22.67 -7.73
C PRO A 148 6.35 -21.76 -7.89
#